data_AF-A0A3N0AS66-F1
#
_entry.id   AF-A0A3N0AS66-F1
#
_cell.length_a   1.000
_cell.length_b   1.000
_cell.length_c   1.000
_cell.angle_alpha   90.00
_cell.angle_beta   90.00
_cell.angle_gamma   90.00
#
_symmetry.space_group_name_H-M   'P 1'
#
loop_
_entity.id
_entity.type
_entity.pdbx_description
1 polymer ?
#
loop_
_entity_poly.entity_id
_entity_poly.type
_entity_poly.pdbx_seq_one_letter_code
_entity_poly.pdbx_strand_id
1 'polypeptide(L)'
;MTETNLTGAALEVAQKRETQGLNHTLGVHFTKVEPGLVEAEMPITPALLQPFGFLHGGATIALLESVASAGGELACDLETEQPFGVEVTIRHKKSGREGDVARGVAKLAEHKPSSKAGYKLYWDVAAYDGDGDVISDGVIVVKVVPKDYLAQKLAERGQA
;
A
#
# COMPACT_ATOMS: atom_id res chain seq x y z
N MET A 1 -13.01 -1.18 -14.12
CA MET A 1 -12.69 -0.54 -12.84
C MET A 1 -13.98 -0.14 -12.19
N THR A 2 -14.08 -0.34 -10.88
CA THR A 2 -15.28 -0.04 -10.09
C THR A 2 -15.39 1.48 -9.82
N GLU A 3 -16.60 2.05 -9.89
CA GLU A 3 -16.82 3.45 -9.47
C GLU A 3 -16.62 3.61 -7.95
N THR A 4 -16.00 4.71 -7.53
CA THR A 4 -15.66 4.99 -6.13
C THR A 4 -16.59 6.02 -5.50
N ASN A 5 -16.99 5.80 -4.24
CA ASN A 5 -17.82 6.73 -3.44
C ASN A 5 -17.03 7.41 -2.31
N LEU A 6 -15.71 7.56 -2.47
CA LEU A 6 -14.84 8.17 -1.45
C LEU A 6 -15.15 9.65 -1.23
N THR A 7 -15.06 10.09 0.03
CA THR A 7 -15.30 11.49 0.44
C THR A 7 -14.29 11.94 1.50
N GLY A 8 -14.12 13.25 1.65
CA GLY A 8 -13.23 13.83 2.66
C GLY A 8 -11.79 13.30 2.59
N ALA A 9 -11.19 13.00 3.75
CA ALA A 9 -9.81 12.49 3.85
C ALA A 9 -9.55 11.23 3.02
N ALA A 10 -10.55 10.35 2.89
CA ALA A 10 -10.43 9.14 2.07
C ALA A 10 -10.21 9.46 0.58
N LEU A 11 -10.93 10.47 0.08
CA LEU A 11 -10.78 10.94 -1.30
C LEU A 11 -9.42 11.63 -1.52
N GLU A 12 -8.97 12.45 -0.57
CA GLU A 12 -7.68 13.15 -0.65
C GLU A 12 -6.51 12.16 -0.71
N VAL A 13 -6.52 11.13 0.14
CA VAL A 13 -5.51 10.06 0.13
C VAL A 13 -5.47 9.34 -1.21
N ALA A 14 -6.63 8.99 -1.78
CA ALA A 14 -6.73 8.34 -3.08
C ALA A 14 -6.20 9.23 -4.21
N GLN A 15 -6.73 10.45 -4.36
CA GLN A 15 -6.36 11.37 -5.45
C GLN A 15 -4.87 11.70 -5.48
N LYS A 16 -4.26 11.93 -4.32
CA LYS A 16 -2.82 12.17 -4.21
C LYS A 16 -1.99 11.01 -4.75
N ARG A 17 -2.46 9.77 -4.54
CA ARG A 17 -1.76 8.53 -4.92
C ARG A 17 -2.01 8.14 -6.38
N GLU A 18 -3.15 8.47 -6.95
CA GLU A 18 -3.52 8.06 -8.32
C GLU A 18 -2.95 8.98 -9.41
N THR A 19 -2.59 10.21 -9.07
CA THR A 19 -2.26 11.26 -10.06
C THR A 19 -0.80 11.28 -10.50
N GLN A 20 0.12 10.63 -9.78
CA GLN A 20 1.55 10.64 -10.09
C GLN A 20 2.31 9.43 -9.52
N GLY A 21 3.56 9.27 -9.95
CA GLY A 21 4.45 8.23 -9.43
C GLY A 21 4.06 6.81 -9.87
N LEU A 22 4.50 5.82 -9.10
CA LEU A 22 4.36 4.41 -9.48
C LEU A 22 2.89 3.97 -9.58
N ASN A 23 2.04 4.41 -8.67
CA ASN A 23 0.62 4.04 -8.64
C ASN A 23 -0.10 4.49 -9.91
N HIS A 24 0.16 5.73 -10.35
CA HIS A 24 -0.31 6.23 -11.63
C HIS A 24 0.20 5.39 -12.81
N THR A 25 1.50 5.10 -12.84
CA THR A 25 2.13 4.29 -13.90
C THR A 25 1.52 2.88 -13.98
N LEU A 26 1.15 2.30 -12.84
CA LEU A 26 0.53 0.97 -12.77
C LEU A 26 -1.00 1.01 -12.98
N GLY A 27 -1.61 2.20 -13.05
CA GLY A 27 -3.06 2.36 -13.15
C GLY A 27 -3.81 1.94 -11.89
N VAL A 28 -3.20 2.06 -10.71
CA VAL A 28 -3.85 1.76 -9.43
C VAL A 28 -4.99 2.75 -9.19
N HIS A 29 -6.16 2.24 -8.82
CA HIS A 29 -7.34 3.02 -8.49
C HIS A 29 -7.93 2.55 -7.14
N PHE A 30 -8.04 3.45 -6.17
CA PHE A 30 -8.56 3.16 -4.83
C PHE A 30 -10.08 3.12 -4.83
N THR A 31 -10.63 1.97 -4.47
CA THR A 31 -12.08 1.73 -4.40
C THR A 31 -12.62 1.88 -2.98
N LYS A 32 -11.75 1.73 -1.97
CA LYS A 32 -12.12 1.85 -0.56
C LYS A 32 -10.96 2.35 0.28
N VAL A 33 -11.19 3.37 1.12
CA VAL A 33 -10.22 3.90 2.08
C VAL A 33 -10.95 4.20 3.39
N GLU A 34 -10.82 3.32 4.37
CA GLU A 34 -11.45 3.41 5.68
C GLU A 34 -10.46 3.06 6.80
N PRO A 35 -10.70 3.50 8.05
CA PRO A 35 -9.88 3.08 9.19
C PRO A 35 -9.77 1.55 9.28
N GLY A 36 -8.56 1.03 9.13
CA GLY A 36 -8.26 -0.41 9.23
C GLY A 36 -8.61 -1.25 7.99
N LEU A 37 -9.14 -0.67 6.92
CA LEU A 37 -9.44 -1.39 5.67
C LEU A 37 -9.24 -0.49 4.44
N VAL A 38 -8.39 -0.92 3.52
CA VAL A 38 -8.15 -0.23 2.25
C VAL A 38 -8.22 -1.22 1.10
N GLU A 39 -8.87 -0.83 0.00
CA GLU A 39 -8.95 -1.61 -1.23
C GLU A 39 -8.62 -0.75 -2.45
N ALA A 40 -7.96 -1.36 -3.43
CA ALA A 40 -7.65 -0.75 -4.71
C ALA A 40 -7.65 -1.80 -5.84
N GLU A 41 -7.83 -1.34 -7.06
CA GLU A 41 -7.79 -2.12 -8.29
C GLU A 41 -6.57 -1.72 -9.12
N MET A 42 -6.01 -2.66 -9.88
CA MET A 42 -4.91 -2.44 -10.81
C MET A 42 -5.14 -3.26 -12.10
N PRO A 43 -5.25 -2.63 -13.28
CA PRO A 43 -5.45 -3.35 -14.53
C PRO A 43 -4.19 -4.12 -14.92
N ILE A 44 -4.34 -5.38 -15.31
CA ILE A 44 -3.23 -6.21 -15.77
C ILE A 44 -3.01 -5.95 -17.25
N THR A 45 -2.17 -4.97 -17.56
CA THR A 45 -1.79 -4.61 -18.93
C THR A 45 -0.51 -5.33 -19.37
N PRO A 46 -0.20 -5.40 -20.69
CA PRO A 46 1.04 -5.97 -21.19
C PRO A 46 2.31 -5.39 -20.55
N ALA A 47 2.29 -4.11 -20.16
CA ALA A 47 3.42 -3.45 -19.52
C ALA A 47 3.71 -3.98 -18.10
N LEU A 48 2.74 -4.66 -17.47
CA LEU A 48 2.88 -5.23 -16.12
C LEU A 48 3.21 -6.73 -16.14
N LEU A 49 3.37 -7.31 -17.33
CA LEU A 49 3.71 -8.71 -17.48
C LEU A 49 5.22 -8.92 -17.33
N GLN A 50 5.58 -10.01 -16.68
CA GLN A 50 6.92 -10.57 -16.71
C GLN A 50 7.17 -11.28 -18.07
N PRO A 51 8.44 -11.55 -18.46
CA PRO A 51 8.80 -12.05 -19.80
C PRO A 51 8.09 -13.33 -20.28
N PHE A 52 7.50 -14.11 -19.38
CA PHE A 52 6.76 -15.33 -19.67
C PHE A 52 5.23 -15.11 -19.81
N GLY A 53 4.75 -13.86 -19.88
CA GLY A 53 3.34 -13.53 -20.16
C GLY A 53 2.41 -13.55 -18.94
N PHE A 54 2.98 -13.48 -17.73
CA PHE A 54 2.26 -13.53 -16.45
C PHE A 54 2.36 -12.20 -15.72
N LEU A 55 1.40 -11.86 -14.84
CA LEU A 55 1.54 -10.66 -14.01
C LEU A 55 2.86 -10.68 -13.22
N HIS A 56 3.64 -9.60 -13.31
CA HIS A 56 4.91 -9.47 -12.61
C HIS A 56 4.67 -9.38 -11.09
N GLY A 57 5.32 -10.23 -10.30
CA GLY A 57 5.11 -10.27 -8.84
C GLY A 57 5.38 -8.93 -8.14
N GLY A 58 6.36 -8.17 -8.64
CA GLY A 58 6.64 -6.80 -8.17
C GLY A 58 5.49 -5.80 -8.40
N ALA A 59 4.69 -5.96 -9.46
CA ALA A 59 3.51 -5.12 -9.67
C ALA A 59 2.42 -5.44 -8.63
N THR A 60 2.23 -6.72 -8.32
CA THR A 60 1.34 -7.15 -7.24
C THR A 60 1.80 -6.62 -5.88
N ILE A 61 3.11 -6.66 -5.60
CA ILE A 61 3.68 -6.10 -4.36
C ILE A 61 3.42 -4.60 -4.30
N ALA A 62 3.64 -3.85 -5.38
CA ALA A 62 3.37 -2.42 -5.43
C ALA A 62 1.90 -2.07 -5.16
N LEU A 63 0.96 -2.86 -5.70
CA LEU A 63 -0.46 -2.74 -5.38
C LEU A 63 -0.73 -2.95 -3.87
N LEU A 64 -0.17 -4.01 -3.28
CA LEU A 64 -0.37 -4.32 -1.86
C LEU A 64 0.28 -3.29 -0.93
N GLU A 65 1.47 -2.80 -1.29
CA GLU A 65 2.16 -1.76 -0.54
C GLU A 65 1.43 -0.41 -0.65
N SER A 66 0.75 -0.16 -1.77
CA SER A 66 -0.08 1.02 -1.97
C SER A 66 -1.28 1.06 -1.02
N VAL A 67 -2.03 -0.05 -0.91
CA VAL A 67 -3.19 -0.12 -0.01
C VAL A 67 -2.78 -0.07 1.47
N ALA A 68 -1.69 -0.75 1.86
CA ALA A 68 -1.16 -0.67 3.22
C ALA A 68 -0.63 0.73 3.57
N SER A 69 0.06 1.40 2.63
CA SER A 69 0.58 2.76 2.83
C SER A 69 -0.53 3.80 2.94
N ALA A 70 -1.60 3.68 2.15
CA ALA A 70 -2.78 4.54 2.27
C ALA A 70 -3.46 4.35 3.64
N GLY A 71 -3.56 3.11 4.12
CA GLY A 71 -4.06 2.82 5.47
C GLY A 71 -3.19 3.42 6.57
N GLY A 72 -1.86 3.36 6.41
CA GLY A 72 -0.92 3.98 7.34
C GLY A 72 -0.96 5.51 7.34
N GLU A 73 -1.20 6.13 6.18
CA GLU A 73 -1.42 7.59 6.07
C GLU A 73 -2.70 8.01 6.77
N LEU A 74 -3.80 7.27 6.58
CA LEU A 74 -5.09 7.55 7.21
C LEU A 74 -5.06 7.39 8.75
N ALA A 75 -4.22 6.50 9.26
CA ALA A 75 -4.09 6.23 10.69
C ALA A 75 -3.16 7.22 11.45
N CYS A 76 -2.57 8.18 10.75
CA CYS A 76 -1.44 9.00 11.21
C CYS A 76 -1.83 10.49 11.26
N ASP A 77 -1.38 11.23 12.29
CA ASP A 77 -1.47 12.69 12.28
C ASP A 77 -0.33 13.27 11.43
N LEU A 78 -0.61 13.54 10.17
CA LEU A 78 0.42 13.98 9.21
C LEU A 78 1.04 15.36 9.53
N GLU A 79 0.51 16.13 10.48
CA GLU A 79 1.18 17.34 10.95
C GLU A 79 2.40 17.00 11.81
N THR A 80 2.25 16.03 12.70
CA THR A 80 3.25 15.70 13.73
C THR A 80 4.00 14.39 13.48
N GLU A 81 3.47 13.53 12.62
CA GLU A 81 3.96 12.17 12.36
C GLU A 81 4.21 11.92 10.86
N GLN A 82 4.97 10.86 10.56
CA GLN A 82 5.29 10.44 9.20
C GLN A 82 5.29 8.90 9.09
N PRO A 83 4.48 8.31 8.18
CA PRO A 83 4.47 6.87 7.93
C PRO A 83 5.55 6.45 6.92
N PHE A 84 6.12 5.26 7.13
CA PHE A 84 7.09 4.60 6.23
C PHE A 84 6.82 3.10 6.16
N GLY A 85 6.80 2.53 4.95
CA GLY A 85 6.93 1.09 4.78
C GLY A 85 8.30 0.63 5.27
N VAL A 86 8.36 -0.37 6.14
CA VAL A 86 9.62 -0.86 6.73
C VAL A 86 9.86 -2.35 6.52
N GLU A 87 8.81 -3.10 6.17
CA GLU A 87 8.91 -4.54 5.92
C GLU A 87 7.77 -4.99 4.99
N VAL A 88 8.10 -5.84 4.03
CA VAL A 88 7.16 -6.42 3.07
C VAL A 88 7.47 -7.91 2.96
N THR A 89 6.52 -8.76 3.36
CA THR A 89 6.63 -10.21 3.25
C THR A 89 5.43 -10.73 2.47
N ILE A 90 5.64 -11.12 1.21
CA ILE A 90 4.58 -11.53 0.27
C ILE A 90 4.88 -12.90 -0.32
N ARG A 91 3.84 -13.72 -0.49
CA ARG A 91 3.88 -15.01 -1.17
C ARG A 91 3.01 -14.94 -2.41
N HIS A 92 3.54 -15.37 -3.56
CA HIS A 92 2.79 -15.50 -4.80
C HIS A 92 2.17 -16.91 -4.89
N LYS A 93 0.84 -17.00 -5.00
CA LYS A 93 0.08 -18.26 -4.98
C LYS A 93 -0.45 -18.63 -6.36
N LYS A 94 -0.95 -17.65 -7.09
CA LYS A 94 -1.51 -17.77 -8.44
C LYS A 94 -1.00 -16.63 -9.29
N SER A 95 -0.95 -16.82 -10.60
CA SER A 95 -0.61 -15.75 -11.52
C SER A 95 -1.87 -15.04 -12.04
N GLY A 96 -1.85 -13.71 -12.06
CA GLY A 96 -2.84 -12.89 -12.77
C GLY A 96 -2.63 -12.92 -14.28
N ARG A 97 -3.70 -12.66 -15.04
CA ARG A 97 -3.73 -12.74 -16.51
C ARG A 97 -3.91 -11.37 -17.15
N GLU A 98 -3.32 -11.18 -18.32
CA GLU A 98 -3.56 -9.98 -19.13
C GLU A 98 -5.07 -9.76 -19.36
N GLY A 99 -5.50 -8.50 -19.29
CA GLY A 99 -6.89 -8.09 -19.50
C GLY A 99 -7.78 -8.19 -18.27
N ASP A 100 -7.31 -8.82 -17.19
CA ASP A 100 -8.00 -8.87 -15.91
C ASP A 100 -7.67 -7.65 -15.02
N VAL A 101 -8.35 -7.52 -13.89
CA VAL A 101 -8.13 -6.49 -12.87
C VAL A 101 -7.75 -7.16 -11.56
N ALA A 102 -6.54 -6.86 -11.06
CA ALA A 102 -6.12 -7.31 -9.75
C ALA A 102 -6.74 -6.40 -8.67
N ARG A 103 -7.40 -6.99 -7.67
CA ARG A 103 -7.94 -6.27 -6.51
C ARG A 103 -7.05 -6.48 -5.30
N GLY A 104 -6.39 -5.42 -4.82
CA GLY A 104 -5.58 -5.41 -3.60
C GLY A 104 -6.39 -5.00 -2.39
N VAL A 105 -6.17 -5.66 -1.26
CA VAL A 105 -6.83 -5.40 0.02
C VAL A 105 -5.78 -5.36 1.12
N ALA A 106 -5.87 -4.38 2.02
CA ALA A 106 -5.11 -4.31 3.26
C ALA A 106 -6.06 -4.19 4.45
N LYS A 107 -5.88 -5.06 5.46
CA LYS A 107 -6.60 -5.04 6.72
C LYS A 107 -5.63 -4.83 7.87
N LEU A 108 -5.91 -3.88 8.75
CA LEU A 108 -5.06 -3.65 9.92
C LEU A 108 -5.21 -4.82 10.88
N ALA A 109 -4.12 -5.54 11.11
CA ALA A 109 -4.07 -6.70 11.99
C ALA A 109 -3.60 -6.30 13.39
N GLU A 110 -2.52 -5.53 13.49
CA GLU A 110 -1.94 -5.15 14.77
C GLU A 110 -1.40 -3.72 14.79
N HIS A 111 -1.52 -3.07 15.94
CA HIS A 111 -0.90 -1.79 16.24
C HIS A 111 0.01 -1.95 17.45
N LYS A 112 1.32 -1.73 17.28
CA LYS A 112 2.33 -1.97 18.32
C LYS A 112 3.24 -0.76 18.53
N PRO A 113 3.54 -0.36 19.77
CA PRO A 113 4.59 0.62 20.05
C PRO A 113 5.94 0.19 19.46
N SER A 114 6.74 1.15 19.00
CA SER A 114 8.11 0.90 18.59
C SER A 114 9.06 1.12 19.76
N SER A 115 10.03 0.21 19.95
CA SER A 115 11.04 0.32 21.00
C SER A 115 11.97 1.54 20.90
N LYS A 116 11.98 2.24 19.75
CA LYS A 116 12.78 3.46 19.53
C LYS A 116 11.93 4.72 19.60
N ALA A 117 10.97 4.85 18.69
CA ALA A 117 10.08 6.00 18.55
C ALA A 117 8.90 5.65 17.63
N GLY A 118 7.73 6.20 17.97
CA GLY A 118 6.47 5.97 17.26
C GLY A 118 5.91 4.57 17.44
N TYR A 119 5.24 4.07 16.41
CA TYR A 119 4.54 2.78 16.42
C TYR A 119 4.60 2.08 15.07
N LYS A 120 4.19 0.82 15.05
CA LYS A 120 4.09 -0.04 13.86
C LYS A 120 2.66 -0.49 13.67
N LEU A 121 2.22 -0.44 12.43
CA LEU A 121 0.96 -0.98 11.93
C LEU A 121 1.28 -2.19 11.06
N TYR A 122 0.74 -3.34 11.43
CA TYR A 122 0.87 -4.59 10.69
C TYR A 122 -0.40 -4.78 9.87
N TRP A 123 -0.24 -4.86 8.56
CA TRP A 123 -1.33 -5.01 7.61
C TRP A 123 -1.31 -6.40 7.00
N ASP A 124 -2.37 -7.17 7.21
CA ASP A 124 -2.64 -8.36 6.43
C ASP A 124 -3.09 -7.92 5.04
N VAL A 125 -2.38 -8.36 4.01
CA VAL A 125 -2.62 -7.93 2.64
C VAL A 125 -2.88 -9.13 1.73
N ALA A 126 -3.79 -8.94 0.77
CA ALA A 126 -4.06 -9.93 -0.27
C ALA A 126 -4.47 -9.27 -1.59
N ALA A 127 -3.96 -9.82 -2.69
CA ALA A 127 -4.37 -9.49 -4.05
C ALA A 127 -5.20 -10.63 -4.63
N TYR A 128 -6.31 -10.29 -5.27
CA TYR A 128 -7.25 -11.20 -5.87
C TYR A 128 -7.35 -10.95 -7.38
N ASP A 129 -7.63 -11.99 -8.15
CA ASP A 129 -8.01 -11.85 -9.57
C ASP A 129 -9.52 -11.61 -9.74
N GLY A 130 -9.97 -11.49 -10.99
CA GLY A 130 -11.38 -11.24 -11.31
C GLY A 130 -12.34 -12.35 -10.91
N ASP A 131 -11.84 -13.58 -10.72
CA ASP A 131 -12.62 -14.73 -10.24
C ASP A 131 -12.67 -14.79 -8.69
N GLY A 132 -11.89 -13.94 -8.02
CA GLY A 132 -11.79 -13.88 -6.56
C GLY A 132 -10.73 -14.83 -5.96
N ASP A 133 -9.91 -15.47 -6.79
CA ASP A 133 -8.80 -16.31 -6.32
C ASP A 133 -7.62 -15.44 -5.86
N VAL A 134 -6.89 -15.91 -4.84
CA VAL A 134 -5.74 -15.18 -4.30
C VAL A 134 -4.54 -15.30 -5.24
N ILE A 135 -4.13 -14.16 -5.83
CA ILE A 135 -2.87 -14.00 -6.58
C ILE A 135 -1.70 -14.03 -5.60
N SER A 136 -1.75 -13.21 -4.56
CA SER A 136 -0.67 -13.07 -3.58
C SER A 136 -1.21 -12.63 -2.23
N ASP A 137 -0.54 -13.03 -1.16
CA ASP A 137 -0.87 -12.56 0.20
C ASP A 137 0.36 -12.45 1.08
N GLY A 138 0.19 -11.77 2.22
CA GLY A 138 1.23 -11.67 3.23
C GLY A 138 1.01 -10.53 4.19
N VAL A 139 2.09 -9.95 4.68
CA VAL A 139 2.08 -8.88 5.68
C VAL A 139 2.96 -7.73 5.22
N ILE A 140 2.47 -6.51 5.39
CA ILE A 140 3.23 -5.28 5.20
C ILE A 140 3.24 -4.50 6.51
N VAL A 141 4.41 -4.03 6.91
CA VAL A 141 4.58 -3.25 8.13
C VAL A 141 4.83 -1.80 7.77
N VAL A 142 3.94 -0.93 8.24
CA VAL A 142 4.12 0.53 8.18
C VAL A 142 4.55 1.00 9.56
N LYS A 143 5.70 1.67 9.63
CA LYS A 143 6.15 2.36 10.84
C LYS A 143 5.76 3.83 10.77
N VAL A 144 5.06 4.32 11.78
CA VAL A 144 4.81 5.74 11.98
C VAL A 144 5.83 6.30 12.95
N VAL A 145 6.42 7.45 12.60
CA VAL A 145 7.50 8.08 13.37
C VAL A 145 7.17 9.56 13.61
N PRO A 146 7.31 10.05 14.85
CA PRO A 146 7.22 11.48 15.15
C PRO A 146 8.26 12.31 14.36
N LYS A 147 7.85 13.44 13.81
CA LYS A 147 8.72 14.30 12.99
C LYS A 147 9.82 14.99 13.79
N ASP A 148 9.59 15.29 15.07
CA ASP A 148 10.60 15.83 15.99
C ASP A 148 11.76 14.83 16.18
N TYR A 149 11.45 13.55 16.34
CA TYR A 149 12.42 12.48 16.39
C TYR A 149 13.21 12.35 15.07
N LEU A 150 12.53 12.49 13.92
CA LEU A 150 13.21 12.48 12.61
C LEU A 150 14.16 13.68 12.46
N ALA A 151 13.73 14.88 12.88
CA ALA A 151 14.55 16.09 12.83
C ALA A 151 15.80 15.95 13.70
N GLN A 152 15.67 15.39 14.91
CA GLN A 152 16.80 15.09 15.79
C GLN A 152 17.80 14.14 15.11
N LYS A 153 17.33 13.06 14.49
CA LYS A 153 18.20 12.08 13.81
C LYS A 153 18.89 12.63 12.56
N LEU A 154 18.24 13.54 11.84
CA LEU A 154 18.86 14.23 10.71
C LEU A 154 19.98 15.17 11.18
N ALA A 155 19.77 15.91 12.27
CA ALA A 155 20.80 16.77 12.86
C ALA A 155 22.03 15.98 13.34
N GLU A 156 21.83 14.83 14.00
CA GLU A 156 22.93 13.93 14.41
C GLU A 156 23.75 13.42 13.21
N ARG A 157 23.10 13.08 12.09
CA ARG A 157 23.78 12.58 10.88
C ARG A 157 24.55 13.65 10.12
N GLY A 158 24.09 14.90 10.15
CA GLY A 158 24.77 16.03 9.53
C GLY A 158 26.01 16.50 10.30
N GLN A 159 26.21 16.00 11.52
CA GLN A 159 27.37 16.29 12.38
C GLN A 159 28.45 15.20 12.31
N ALA A 160 28.22 14.11 11.55
CA ALA A 160 29.13 12.98 11.37
C ALA A 160 29.78 13.02 9.98
#